data_AF-A0A834TK48-F1
#
_entry.id   AF-A0A834TK48-F1
#
_cell.length_a   1.000
_cell.length_b   1.000
_cell.length_c   1.000
_cell.angle_alpha   90.00
_cell.angle_beta   90.00
_cell.angle_gamma   90.00
#
_symmetry.space_group_name_H-M   'P 1'
#
loop_
_entity.id
_entity.type
_entity.pdbx_description
1 polymer ?
#
loop_
_entity_poly.entity_id
_entity_poly.type
_entity_poly.pdbx_seq_one_letter_code
_entity_poly.pdbx_strand_id
1 'polypeptide(L)'
;MSAVNITNVTVLDNPASFLTPFQFEISYECLTPLKDDLEWKLIYVGSAEDETYDQLLESVLVGPVNVGNYRFVLQASLHVVSISKFCFGILQADPPDPSKIREEDIIGVTVLLLTCSYLGQEFIRVGYYVNNDYDDEQLREEPPPKVLIDRVQRNILSDKPRVTKFPINFHPENNESGDQPPPPEQPSETDGNGEDPLASADHVPSGEKES
;
A
#
# COMPACT_ATOMS: atom_id res chain seq x y z
N MET A 1 11.79 3.80 8.34
CA MET A 1 12.40 4.03 7.01
C MET A 1 11.81 3.02 6.05
N SER A 2 11.47 3.41 4.82
CA SER A 2 10.90 2.46 3.83
C SER A 2 11.96 1.42 3.46
N ALA A 3 11.63 0.13 3.45
CA ALA A 3 12.58 -0.92 3.05
C ALA A 3 12.80 -0.95 1.53
N VAL A 4 11.85 -0.40 0.77
CA VAL A 4 11.88 -0.35 -0.69
C VAL A 4 11.73 1.09 -1.16
N ASN A 5 12.49 1.48 -2.18
CA ASN A 5 12.41 2.79 -2.81
C ASN A 5 12.33 2.65 -4.33
N ILE A 6 11.28 3.20 -4.95
CA ILE A 6 11.17 3.26 -6.40
C ILE A 6 12.15 4.31 -6.91
N THR A 7 13.05 3.93 -7.81
CA THR A 7 14.07 4.82 -8.40
C THR A 7 13.61 5.42 -9.70
N ASN A 8 12.92 4.65 -10.55
CA ASN A 8 12.38 5.13 -11.82
C ASN A 8 11.17 4.31 -12.25
N VAL A 9 10.22 4.95 -12.93
CA VAL A 9 9.12 4.27 -13.62
C VAL A 9 8.97 4.90 -14.99
N THR A 10 9.29 4.14 -16.03
CA THR A 10 9.23 4.58 -17.42
C THR A 10 7.99 4.00 -18.08
N VAL A 11 7.16 4.87 -18.66
CA VAL A 11 6.02 4.44 -19.48
C VAL A 11 6.51 4.21 -20.89
N LEU A 12 6.30 3.01 -21.42
CA LEU A 12 6.64 2.65 -22.79
C LEU A 12 5.37 2.71 -23.66
N ASP A 13 5.56 2.90 -24.97
CA ASP A 13 4.47 2.90 -25.96
C ASP A 13 3.35 3.91 -25.61
N ASN A 14 3.72 5.19 -25.54
CA ASN A 14 2.82 6.29 -25.19
C ASN A 14 3.06 7.51 -26.10
N PRO A 15 2.02 8.14 -26.68
CA PRO A 15 0.59 7.77 -26.63
C PRO A 15 0.27 6.51 -27.47
N ALA A 16 -0.80 5.80 -27.11
CA ALA A 16 -1.22 4.55 -27.77
C ALA A 16 -2.75 4.43 -27.83
N SER A 17 -3.28 3.51 -28.66
CA SER A 17 -4.71 3.22 -28.68
C SER A 17 -5.21 2.72 -27.32
N PHE A 18 -6.48 2.98 -27.00
CA PHE A 18 -7.10 2.59 -25.74
C PHE A 18 -6.99 1.09 -25.46
N LEU A 19 -7.19 0.26 -26.50
CA LEU A 19 -7.15 -1.20 -26.44
C LEU A 19 -5.73 -1.79 -26.46
N THR A 20 -4.69 -0.96 -26.61
CA THR A 20 -3.31 -1.45 -26.53
C THR A 20 -2.98 -1.78 -25.08
N PRO A 21 -2.24 -2.84 -24.73
CA PRO A 21 -1.92 -3.12 -23.33
C PRO A 21 -0.85 -2.17 -22.76
N PHE A 22 -0.85 -1.94 -21.45
CA PHE A 22 0.00 -0.95 -20.78
C PHE A 22 1.43 -1.45 -20.53
N GLN A 23 2.42 -0.66 -20.97
CA GLN A 23 3.83 -1.02 -20.82
C GLN A 23 4.55 -0.12 -19.82
N PHE A 24 5.05 -0.72 -18.74
CA PHE A 24 5.77 0.00 -17.68
C PHE A 24 7.10 -0.66 -17.38
N GLU A 25 8.17 0.13 -17.31
CA GLU A 25 9.44 -0.32 -16.78
C GLU A 25 9.66 0.27 -15.39
N ILE A 26 9.73 -0.60 -14.39
CA ILE A 26 9.86 -0.20 -12.98
C ILE A 26 11.26 -0.56 -12.52
N SER A 27 11.96 0.44 -11.98
CA SER A 27 13.24 0.29 -11.30
C SER A 27 13.06 0.66 -9.83
N TYR A 28 13.52 -0.20 -8.94
CA TYR A 28 13.45 0.01 -7.50
C TYR A 28 14.68 -0.53 -6.79
N GLU A 29 14.96 0.04 -5.63
CA GLU A 29 16.02 -0.35 -4.72
C GLU A 29 15.40 -0.97 -3.47
N CYS A 30 15.92 -2.13 -3.07
CA CYS A 30 15.61 -2.76 -1.80
C CYS A 30 16.77 -2.49 -0.84
N LEU A 31 16.47 -1.81 0.28
CA LEU A 31 17.44 -1.38 1.29
C LEU A 31 17.63 -2.43 2.39
N THR A 32 16.61 -3.26 2.64
CA THR A 32 16.60 -4.27 3.71
C THR A 32 16.01 -5.57 3.16
N PRO A 33 16.59 -6.75 3.46
CA PRO A 33 16.07 -8.00 2.91
C PRO A 33 14.64 -8.26 3.40
N LEU A 34 13.75 -8.56 2.45
CA LEU A 34 12.36 -8.92 2.69
C LEU A 34 12.20 -10.44 2.58
N LYS A 35 11.56 -11.03 3.59
CA LYS A 35 11.32 -12.48 3.65
C LYS A 35 10.20 -12.90 2.71
N ASP A 36 9.16 -12.08 2.66
CA ASP A 36 7.95 -12.32 1.89
C ASP A 36 7.96 -11.54 0.56
N ASP A 37 6.96 -11.79 -0.27
CA ASP A 37 6.86 -11.21 -1.60
C ASP A 37 6.32 -9.78 -1.54
N LEU A 38 6.85 -8.92 -2.42
CA LEU A 38 6.24 -7.65 -2.78
C LEU A 38 5.12 -7.89 -3.78
N GLU A 39 3.95 -7.32 -3.55
CA GLU A 39 2.84 -7.37 -4.48
C GLU A 39 2.74 -6.04 -5.22
N TRP A 40 2.93 -6.07 -6.53
CA TRP A 40 2.76 -4.94 -7.43
C TRP A 40 1.43 -5.06 -8.15
N LYS A 41 0.61 -4.01 -8.11
CA LYS A 41 -0.68 -3.99 -8.80
C LYS A 41 -0.77 -2.79 -9.72
N LEU A 42 -1.26 -3.00 -10.93
CA LEU A 42 -1.67 -1.93 -11.83
C LEU A 42 -3.18 -1.85 -11.86
N ILE A 43 -3.72 -0.71 -11.47
CA ILE A 43 -5.16 -0.48 -11.32
C ILE A 43 -5.55 0.70 -12.21
N TYR A 44 -6.58 0.53 -13.01
CA TYR A 44 -7.18 1.59 -13.82
C TYR A 44 -8.44 2.10 -13.14
N VAL A 45 -8.53 3.42 -12.95
CA VAL A 45 -9.69 4.05 -12.34
C VAL A 45 -10.80 4.16 -13.39
N GLY A 46 -11.88 3.41 -13.20
CA GLY A 46 -12.99 3.37 -14.15
C GLY A 46 -13.97 4.54 -13.98
N SER A 47 -14.00 5.17 -12.81
CA SER A 47 -14.77 6.39 -12.56
C SER A 47 -14.12 7.18 -11.43
N ALA A 48 -14.09 8.51 -11.53
CA ALA A 48 -13.54 9.35 -10.47
C ALA A 48 -14.41 9.39 -9.21
N GLU A 49 -15.68 9.00 -9.33
CA GLU A 49 -16.67 9.07 -8.25
C GLU A 49 -16.86 7.75 -7.51
N ASP A 50 -16.47 6.64 -8.14
CA ASP A 50 -16.86 5.30 -7.69
C ASP A 50 -15.73 4.27 -7.94
N GLU A 51 -15.07 3.87 -6.86
CA GLU A 51 -13.99 2.89 -6.85
C GLU A 51 -14.47 1.47 -7.26
N THR A 52 -15.77 1.19 -7.31
CA THR A 52 -16.27 -0.12 -7.75
C THR A 52 -16.04 -0.38 -9.24
N TYR A 53 -15.79 0.68 -10.02
CA TYR A 53 -15.42 0.61 -11.42
C TYR A 53 -13.90 0.46 -11.62
N ASP A 54 -13.11 0.47 -10.55
CA ASP A 54 -11.66 0.27 -10.64
C ASP A 54 -11.34 -1.14 -11.11
N GLN A 55 -10.48 -1.22 -12.11
CA GLN A 55 -10.11 -2.47 -12.74
C GLN A 55 -8.67 -2.80 -12.38
N LEU A 56 -8.46 -3.91 -11.68
CA LEU A 56 -7.14 -4.50 -11.51
C LEU A 56 -6.70 -5.10 -12.84
N LEU A 57 -5.75 -4.46 -13.50
CA LEU A 57 -5.26 -4.87 -14.81
C LEU A 57 -4.16 -5.93 -14.70
N GLU A 58 -3.29 -5.82 -13.71
CA GLU A 58 -2.21 -6.76 -13.47
C GLU A 58 -1.82 -6.82 -11.99
N SER A 59 -1.38 -7.99 -11.54
CA SER A 59 -0.91 -8.25 -10.18
C SER A 59 0.29 -9.19 -10.18
N VAL A 60 1.45 -8.70 -9.77
CA VAL A 60 2.73 -9.43 -9.81
C VAL A 60 3.29 -9.56 -8.40
N LEU A 61 3.67 -10.78 -8.03
CA LEU A 61 4.40 -11.05 -6.79
C LEU A 61 5.90 -11.17 -7.08
N VAL A 62 6.71 -10.43 -6.33
CA VAL A 62 8.17 -10.43 -6.45
C VAL A 62 8.77 -10.73 -5.08
N GLY A 63 9.30 -11.94 -4.90
CA GLY A 63 10.11 -12.27 -3.75
C GLY A 63 10.71 -13.67 -3.79
N PRO A 64 11.49 -14.03 -2.76
CA PRO A 64 12.01 -13.16 -1.69
C PRO A 64 13.01 -12.11 -2.23
N VAL A 65 12.99 -10.89 -1.66
CA VAL A 65 13.77 -9.75 -2.19
C VAL A 65 14.97 -9.46 -1.28
N ASN A 66 16.18 -9.61 -1.82
CA ASN A 66 17.40 -9.25 -1.11
C ASN A 66 17.72 -7.76 -1.28
N VAL A 67 18.72 -7.28 -0.54
CA VAL A 67 19.24 -5.91 -0.73
C VAL A 67 19.84 -5.79 -2.12
N GLY A 68 19.47 -4.75 -2.87
CA GLY A 68 19.97 -4.54 -4.21
C GLY A 68 19.09 -3.65 -5.08
N ASN A 69 19.57 -3.41 -6.30
CA ASN A 69 18.83 -2.68 -7.33
C ASN A 69 18.14 -3.67 -8.27
N TYR A 70 16.86 -3.46 -8.49
CA TYR A 70 16.01 -4.30 -9.31
C TYR A 70 15.37 -3.47 -10.41
N ARG A 71 15.19 -4.09 -11.58
CA ARG A 71 14.46 -3.54 -12.72
C ARG A 71 13.66 -4.66 -13.35
N PHE A 72 12.38 -4.42 -13.58
CA PHE A 72 11.51 -5.31 -14.35
C PHE A 72 10.60 -4.50 -15.27
N VAL A 73 10.19 -5.13 -16.36
CA VAL A 73 9.31 -4.51 -17.36
C VAL A 73 7.98 -5.25 -17.33
N LEU A 74 6.90 -4.49 -17.48
CA LEU A 74 5.54 -4.96 -17.57
C LEU A 74 5.08 -4.96 -19.09
N GLN A 75 5.19 -6.07 -19.87
CA GLN A 75 4.63 -6.41 -21.23
C GLN A 75 3.98 -7.84 -21.42
N ALA A 76 2.75 -8.07 -21.95
CA ALA A 76 1.89 -9.27 -21.74
C ALA A 76 1.27 -9.78 -23.03
N SER A 77 1.36 -11.10 -23.13
CA SER A 77 0.43 -11.92 -23.87
C SER A 77 0.38 -13.31 -23.21
N LEU A 78 -0.80 -13.67 -22.74
CA LEU A 78 -1.37 -15.03 -22.70
C LEU A 78 -0.42 -16.23 -22.49
N HIS A 79 -0.04 -16.52 -21.25
CA HIS A 79 -0.16 -17.85 -20.63
C HIS A 79 0.43 -17.83 -19.23
N VAL A 80 -0.32 -18.38 -18.28
CA VAL A 80 0.16 -18.78 -16.96
C VAL A 80 1.40 -19.66 -17.15
N VAL A 81 2.58 -19.15 -16.82
CA VAL A 81 3.74 -20.00 -16.54
C VAL A 81 4.15 -19.75 -15.11
N SER A 82 3.76 -20.69 -14.26
CA SER A 82 4.40 -20.95 -12.98
C SER A 82 5.91 -21.02 -13.20
N ILE A 83 6.68 -20.05 -12.69
CA ILE A 83 8.13 -20.18 -12.63
C ILE A 83 8.64 -19.71 -11.27
N SER A 84 8.85 -20.72 -10.43
CA SER A 84 9.93 -20.76 -9.44
C SER A 84 11.21 -20.15 -10.02
N LYS A 85 11.72 -19.10 -9.35
CA LYS A 85 13.09 -18.60 -9.42
C LYS A 85 13.53 -18.12 -10.82
N PHE A 86 13.87 -16.83 -10.89
CA PHE A 86 14.50 -16.19 -12.05
C PHE A 86 13.58 -15.97 -13.27
N CYS A 87 12.58 -15.09 -13.13
CA CYS A 87 11.92 -14.47 -14.29
C CYS A 87 12.48 -13.08 -14.53
N PHE A 88 13.52 -13.02 -15.35
CA PHE A 88 13.82 -11.84 -16.16
C PHE A 88 12.82 -11.86 -17.34
N GLY A 89 11.56 -11.54 -17.05
CA GLY A 89 10.42 -11.71 -17.97
C GLY A 89 9.53 -10.47 -17.96
N ILE A 90 9.23 -9.98 -19.14
CA ILE A 90 8.44 -8.79 -19.43
C ILE A 90 6.94 -9.12 -19.12
N LEU A 91 6.17 -8.30 -18.37
CA LEU A 91 4.79 -8.56 -17.78
C LEU A 91 3.63 -7.49 -18.01
N GLN A 92 2.83 -7.37 -19.09
CA GLN A 92 1.98 -6.14 -19.41
C GLN A 92 0.72 -6.29 -18.58
N ALA A 93 0.15 -5.14 -18.24
CA ALA A 93 -1.26 -5.06 -17.96
C ALA A 93 -2.11 -5.00 -19.24
N ASP A 94 -3.12 -5.88 -19.32
CA ASP A 94 -4.19 -5.80 -20.33
C ASP A 94 -4.88 -4.42 -20.30
N PRO A 95 -5.46 -3.94 -21.41
CA PRO A 95 -6.28 -2.73 -21.40
C PRO A 95 -7.49 -2.92 -20.47
N PRO A 96 -8.08 -1.82 -19.94
CA PRO A 96 -9.28 -1.95 -19.12
C PRO A 96 -10.45 -2.38 -20.02
N ASP A 97 -11.40 -3.12 -19.44
CA ASP A 97 -12.62 -3.52 -20.12
C ASP A 97 -13.54 -2.29 -20.27
N PRO A 98 -13.81 -1.80 -21.50
CA PRO A 98 -14.64 -0.61 -21.70
C PRO A 98 -16.07 -0.79 -21.18
N SER A 99 -16.57 -2.03 -21.12
CA SER A 99 -17.94 -2.31 -20.65
C SER A 99 -18.11 -2.14 -19.13
N LYS A 100 -16.99 -2.09 -18.41
CA LYS A 100 -16.93 -1.87 -16.95
C LYS A 100 -16.49 -0.45 -16.60
N ILE A 101 -16.52 0.47 -17.55
CA ILE A 101 -16.27 1.90 -17.36
C ILE A 101 -17.59 2.61 -17.68
N ARG A 102 -17.91 3.68 -16.95
CA ARG A 102 -19.06 4.51 -17.32
C ARG A 102 -18.79 5.17 -18.66
N GLU A 103 -19.76 5.18 -19.58
CA GLU A 103 -19.54 5.69 -20.94
C GLU A 103 -19.06 7.15 -20.95
N GLU A 104 -19.53 7.95 -20.00
CA GLU A 104 -19.11 9.34 -19.76
C GLU A 104 -17.67 9.50 -19.27
N ASP A 105 -17.10 8.47 -18.63
CA ASP A 105 -15.74 8.48 -18.06
C ASP A 105 -14.70 7.85 -19.01
N ILE A 106 -15.12 7.29 -20.15
CA ILE A 106 -14.20 6.70 -21.13
C ILE A 106 -13.35 7.79 -21.80
N ILE A 107 -13.96 8.91 -22.19
CA ILE A 107 -13.31 10.07 -22.79
C ILE A 107 -13.02 11.12 -21.72
N GLY A 108 -11.83 11.71 -21.76
CA GLY A 108 -11.35 12.70 -20.80
C GLY A 108 -10.24 12.17 -19.92
N VAL A 109 -10.11 12.74 -18.74
CA VAL A 109 -8.99 12.47 -17.84
C VAL A 109 -9.39 11.47 -16.77
N THR A 110 -8.64 10.38 -16.69
CA THR A 110 -8.71 9.40 -15.60
C THR A 110 -7.34 9.20 -14.96
N VAL A 111 -7.22 8.23 -14.05
CA VAL A 111 -6.02 7.91 -13.29
C VAL A 111 -5.68 6.43 -13.44
N LEU A 112 -4.38 6.16 -13.58
CA LEU A 112 -3.80 4.83 -13.50
C LEU A 112 -2.92 4.76 -12.25
N LEU A 113 -3.10 3.74 -11.43
CA LEU A 113 -2.42 3.57 -10.16
C LEU A 113 -1.50 2.35 -10.23
N LEU A 114 -0.21 2.56 -10.00
CA LEU A 114 0.74 1.50 -9.70
C LEU A 114 0.94 1.46 -8.19
N THR A 115 0.48 0.40 -7.53
CA THR A 115 0.65 0.19 -6.09
C THR A 115 1.67 -0.89 -5.82
N CYS A 116 2.39 -0.76 -4.70
CA CYS A 116 3.20 -1.83 -4.16
C CYS A 116 2.88 -2.04 -2.68
N SER A 117 2.65 -3.30 -2.36
CA SER A 117 2.26 -3.78 -1.03
C SER A 117 3.24 -4.82 -0.53
N TYR A 118 3.41 -4.88 0.78
CA TYR A 118 4.17 -5.92 1.47
C TYR A 118 3.31 -6.49 2.59
N LEU A 119 3.16 -7.82 2.66
CA LEU A 119 2.26 -8.48 3.62
C LEU A 119 0.82 -7.92 3.58
N GLY A 120 0.32 -7.61 2.39
CA GLY A 120 -1.01 -7.02 2.18
C GLY A 120 -1.14 -5.55 2.60
N GLN A 121 -0.07 -4.91 3.08
CA GLN A 121 -0.08 -3.48 3.42
C GLN A 121 0.55 -2.67 2.29
N GLU A 122 -0.25 -1.81 1.67
CA GLU A 122 0.23 -0.87 0.66
C GLU A 122 1.16 0.16 1.30
N PHE A 123 2.36 0.33 0.74
CA PHE A 123 3.34 1.30 1.25
C PHE A 123 3.73 2.36 0.22
N ILE A 124 3.46 2.12 -1.06
CA ILE A 124 3.69 3.11 -2.12
C ILE A 124 2.62 3.01 -3.20
N ARG A 125 2.18 4.17 -3.67
CA ARG A 125 1.23 4.36 -4.76
C ARG A 125 1.76 5.42 -5.69
N VAL A 126 1.87 5.08 -6.97
CA VAL A 126 2.28 5.99 -8.04
C VAL A 126 1.10 6.16 -8.98
N GLY A 127 0.50 7.34 -8.98
CA GLY A 127 -0.62 7.69 -9.84
C GLY A 127 -0.17 8.45 -11.08
N TYR A 128 -0.66 8.03 -12.25
CA TYR A 128 -0.51 8.71 -13.52
C TYR A 128 -1.86 9.25 -13.97
N TYR A 129 -1.90 10.47 -14.48
CA TYR A 129 -3.05 10.93 -15.23
C TYR A 129 -3.03 10.28 -16.61
N VAL A 130 -4.18 9.80 -17.05
CA VAL A 130 -4.38 9.26 -18.40
C VAL A 130 -5.44 10.13 -19.07
N ASN A 131 -5.07 10.76 -20.20
CA ASN A 131 -6.01 11.48 -21.03
C ASN A 131 -6.43 10.58 -22.20
N ASN A 132 -7.71 10.22 -22.25
CA ASN A 132 -8.32 9.49 -23.34
C ASN A 132 -9.05 10.47 -24.24
N ASP A 133 -8.66 10.52 -25.52
CA ASP A 133 -9.24 11.43 -26.49
C ASP A 133 -9.35 10.76 -27.85
N TYR A 134 -10.18 11.30 -28.74
CA TYR A 134 -10.22 10.79 -30.11
C TYR A 134 -8.96 11.16 -30.88
N ASP A 135 -8.45 10.23 -31.68
CA ASP A 135 -7.33 10.49 -32.60
C ASP A 135 -7.71 11.56 -33.64
N ASP A 136 -8.92 11.46 -34.20
CA ASP A 136 -9.47 12.35 -35.22
C ASP A 136 -10.02 13.67 -34.62
N GLU A 137 -9.59 14.81 -35.17
CA GLU A 137 -9.99 16.16 -34.69
C GLU A 137 -11.50 16.42 -34.84
N GLN A 138 -12.13 15.93 -35.92
CA GLN A 138 -13.57 16.06 -36.13
C GLN A 138 -14.39 15.36 -35.04
N LEU A 139 -13.93 14.19 -34.57
CA LEU A 139 -14.58 13.46 -33.48
C LEU A 139 -14.39 14.15 -32.13
N ARG A 140 -13.35 14.98 -31.98
CA ARG A 140 -13.14 15.81 -30.78
C ARG A 140 -14.07 17.02 -30.74
N GLU A 141 -14.28 17.69 -31.88
CA GLU A 141 -15.18 18.84 -31.98
C GLU A 141 -16.66 18.44 -31.91
N GLU A 142 -17.03 17.34 -32.57
CA GLU A 142 -18.39 16.80 -32.58
C GLU A 142 -18.37 15.33 -32.10
N PRO A 143 -18.31 15.10 -30.77
CA PRO A 143 -18.26 13.75 -30.23
C PRO A 143 -19.55 12.99 -30.54
N PRO A 144 -19.45 11.75 -31.05
CA PRO A 144 -20.63 10.94 -31.34
C PRO A 144 -21.39 10.60 -30.04
N PRO A 145 -22.72 10.38 -30.10
CA PRO A 145 -23.51 10.00 -28.93
C PRO A 145 -23.08 8.69 -28.25
N LYS A 146 -22.42 7.81 -29.01
CA LYS A 146 -21.85 6.55 -28.51
C LYS A 146 -20.35 6.56 -28.73
N VAL A 147 -19.60 6.22 -27.68
CA VAL A 147 -18.13 6.23 -27.72
C VAL A 147 -17.61 5.18 -28.70
N LEU A 148 -16.71 5.60 -29.59
CA LEU A 148 -16.04 4.73 -30.56
C LEU A 148 -14.67 4.30 -30.02
N ILE A 149 -14.65 3.23 -29.20
CA ILE A 149 -13.45 2.76 -28.47
C ILE A 149 -12.24 2.55 -29.39
N ASP A 150 -12.45 2.06 -30.61
CA ASP A 150 -11.38 1.80 -31.59
C ASP A 150 -10.66 3.07 -32.07
N ARG A 151 -11.27 4.25 -31.86
CA ARG A 151 -10.73 5.57 -32.22
C ARG A 151 -10.23 6.35 -31.01
N VAL A 152 -10.30 5.75 -29.83
CA VAL A 152 -9.80 6.39 -28.61
C VAL A 152 -8.30 6.14 -28.50
N GLN A 153 -7.56 7.23 -28.38
CA GLN A 153 -6.14 7.24 -28.04
C GLN A 153 -5.99 7.63 -26.58
N ARG A 154 -5.18 6.86 -25.84
CA ARG A 154 -4.77 7.21 -24.49
C ARG A 154 -3.39 7.87 -24.50
N ASN A 155 -3.24 8.85 -23.64
CA ASN A 155 -1.97 9.49 -23.34
C ASN A 155 -1.74 9.51 -21.83
N ILE A 156 -0.72 8.80 -21.37
CA ILE A 156 -0.31 8.72 -19.97
C ILE A 156 0.67 9.85 -19.69
N LEU A 157 0.32 10.75 -18.77
CA LEU A 157 1.16 11.88 -18.38
C LEU A 157 2.26 11.40 -17.42
N SER A 158 3.31 10.83 -17.99
CA SER A 158 4.44 10.23 -17.26
C SER A 158 5.38 11.24 -16.59
N ASP A 159 5.37 12.50 -17.04
CA ASP A 159 6.27 13.55 -16.53
C ASP A 159 5.93 14.06 -15.11
N LYS A 160 4.67 13.89 -14.68
CA LYS A 160 4.18 14.39 -13.39
C LYS A 160 3.45 13.29 -12.60
N PRO A 161 4.14 12.20 -12.25
CA PRO A 161 3.53 11.16 -11.44
C PRO A 161 3.23 11.69 -10.03
N ARG A 162 2.10 11.27 -9.47
CA ARG A 162 1.75 11.53 -8.08
C ARG A 162 2.20 10.36 -7.23
N VAL A 163 3.24 10.55 -6.44
CA VAL A 163 3.77 9.51 -5.55
C VAL A 163 3.28 9.74 -4.12
N THR A 164 2.53 8.77 -3.61
CA THR A 164 2.09 8.73 -2.20
C THR A 164 2.79 7.56 -1.51
N LYS A 165 3.32 7.80 -0.31
CA LYS A 165 3.98 6.78 0.51
C LYS A 165 3.21 6.61 1.81
N PHE A 166 2.94 5.36 2.18
CA PHE A 166 2.27 5.00 3.42
C PHE A 166 3.28 4.31 4.36
N PRO A 167 3.38 4.72 5.63
CA PRO A 167 4.26 4.06 6.58
C PRO A 167 3.70 2.68 6.93
N ILE A 168 4.50 1.63 6.74
CA ILE A 168 4.17 0.25 7.15
C ILE A 168 5.31 -0.35 7.97
N ASN A 169 5.03 -1.46 8.66
CA ASN A 169 6.05 -2.25 9.31
C ASN A 169 6.53 -3.39 8.40
N PHE A 170 7.77 -3.29 7.91
CA PHE A 170 8.42 -4.31 7.07
C PHE A 170 9.00 -5.49 7.88
N HIS A 171 9.17 -5.30 9.19
CA HIS A 171 9.63 -6.32 10.12
C HIS A 171 8.67 -6.34 11.32
N PRO A 172 7.45 -6.88 11.16
CA PRO A 172 6.67 -7.22 12.33
C PRO A 172 7.51 -8.21 13.14
N GLU A 173 7.98 -7.77 14.31
CA GLU A 173 8.53 -8.74 15.27
C GLU A 173 7.42 -9.76 15.51
N ASN A 174 7.74 -11.05 15.43
CA ASN A 174 6.83 -12.11 15.84
C ASN A 174 6.49 -11.85 17.31
N ASN A 175 5.38 -11.16 17.57
CA ASN A 175 4.79 -11.04 18.90
C ASN A 175 4.12 -12.37 19.29
N GLU A 176 4.85 -13.49 19.14
CA GLU A 176 4.56 -14.78 19.76
C GLU A 176 5.49 -15.01 20.98
N SER A 177 5.81 -13.93 21.68
CA SER A 177 6.48 -14.01 22.98
C SER A 177 5.76 -13.08 23.96
N GLY A 178 4.50 -13.40 24.21
CA GLY A 178 3.80 -12.98 25.42
C GLY A 178 4.31 -13.75 26.65
N ASP A 179 5.62 -13.77 26.87
CA ASP A 179 6.17 -14.01 28.21
C ASP A 179 6.12 -12.69 28.96
N GLN A 180 4.91 -12.30 29.39
CA GLN A 180 4.82 -11.47 30.59
C GLN A 180 5.30 -12.35 31.75
N PRO A 181 6.36 -11.97 32.49
CA PRO A 181 6.59 -12.59 33.78
C PRO A 181 5.34 -12.34 34.63
N PRO A 182 4.78 -13.36 35.30
CA PRO A 182 3.62 -13.17 36.16
C PRO A 182 3.95 -12.11 37.22
N PRO A 183 2.96 -11.28 37.63
CA PRO A 183 3.16 -10.33 38.71
C PRO A 183 3.62 -11.08 39.97
N PRO A 184 4.45 -10.47 40.84
CA PRO A 184 4.89 -11.13 42.06
C PRO A 184 3.68 -11.53 42.90
N GLU A 185 3.56 -12.82 43.19
CA GLU A 185 2.59 -13.34 44.17
C GLU A 185 2.88 -12.66 45.51
N GLN A 186 1.94 -11.86 46.00
CA GLN A 186 1.94 -11.45 47.40
C GLN A 186 1.68 -12.69 48.26
N PRO A 187 2.51 -13.00 49.27
CA PRO A 187 2.23 -14.08 50.18
C PRO A 187 1.03 -13.69 51.06
N SER A 188 -0.04 -14.47 50.97
CA SER A 188 -1.02 -14.58 52.03
C SER A 188 -0.43 -15.42 53.16
N GLU A 189 -0.15 -14.81 54.32
CA GLU A 189 0.06 -15.54 55.56
C GLU A 189 -1.00 -15.18 56.61
N THR A 190 -1.43 -16.25 57.25
CA THR A 190 -2.62 -16.48 58.05
C THR A 190 -2.42 -16.04 59.52
N ASP A 191 -3.54 -15.82 60.19
CA ASP A 191 -3.77 -15.65 61.64
C ASP A 191 -2.74 -16.24 62.63
N GLY A 192 -2.54 -15.54 63.76
CA GLY A 192 -1.93 -16.12 64.95
C GLY A 192 -1.60 -15.19 66.12
N ASN A 193 -2.64 -14.69 66.80
CA ASN A 193 -2.77 -14.44 68.26
C ASN A 193 -1.49 -14.36 69.15
N GLY A 194 -1.33 -13.28 69.94
CA GLY A 194 -0.33 -13.24 71.02
C GLY A 194 -0.13 -11.90 71.74
N GLU A 195 -1.06 -11.57 72.64
CA GLU A 195 -0.85 -10.97 73.98
C GLU A 195 -0.28 -9.53 74.17
N ASP A 196 -1.11 -8.73 74.87
CA ASP A 196 -0.90 -7.42 75.53
C ASP A 196 0.28 -7.40 76.53
N PRO A 197 0.87 -6.23 76.85
CA PRO A 197 0.42 -5.55 78.07
C PRO A 197 0.45 -3.99 78.08
N LEU A 198 -0.69 -3.41 78.48
CA LEU A 198 -0.93 -2.27 79.40
C LEU A 198 0.28 -1.48 79.96
N ALA A 199 0.28 -0.14 79.80
CA ALA A 199 0.00 0.86 80.87
C ALA A 199 0.69 2.25 80.71
N SER A 200 -0.14 3.29 80.49
CA SER A 200 -0.16 4.64 81.08
C SER A 200 1.11 5.50 81.28
N ALA A 201 1.05 6.77 80.80
CA ALA A 201 1.19 7.96 81.66
C ALA A 201 0.83 9.25 80.91
N ASP A 202 -0.25 9.92 81.31
CA ASP A 202 -0.48 11.34 81.05
C ASP A 202 -1.08 11.97 82.33
N HIS A 203 -0.25 12.73 83.06
CA HIS A 203 -0.68 13.85 83.90
C HIS A 203 0.53 14.75 84.19
N VAL A 204 0.50 15.96 83.65
CA VAL A 204 1.43 17.06 83.97
C VAL A 204 0.69 18.08 84.84
N PRO A 205 1.35 18.64 85.88
CA PRO A 205 0.70 19.35 86.98
C PRO A 205 0.55 20.86 86.73
N SER A 206 -0.29 21.45 87.57
CA SER A 206 -0.54 22.88 87.73
C SER A 206 0.52 23.59 88.59
N GLY A 207 0.74 24.87 88.31
CA GLY A 207 1.40 25.78 89.24
C GLY A 207 1.61 27.18 88.68
N GLU A 208 0.86 28.16 89.21
CA GLU A 208 1.27 29.51 89.66
C GLU A 208 0.02 30.27 90.17
N LYS A 209 -0.15 30.44 91.50
CA LYS A 209 -0.01 31.67 92.33
C LYS A 209 -0.94 32.83 91.90
N GLU A 210 -1.73 33.48 92.76
CA GLU A 210 -1.29 34.27 93.93
C GLU A 210 -2.50 34.78 94.75
N SER A 211 -2.27 35.01 96.06
CA SER A 211 -3.10 35.63 97.13
C SER A 211 -4.23 34.84 97.78
#